data_AF-A0A516GW31-F1
#
_entry.id   AF-A0A516GW31-F1
#
_cell.length_a   1.000
_cell.length_b   1.000
_cell.length_c   1.000
_cell.angle_alpha   90.00
_cell.angle_beta   90.00
_cell.angle_gamma   90.00
#
_symmetry.space_group_name_H-M   'P 1'
#
loop_
_entity.id
_entity.type
_entity.pdbx_description
1 polymer ?
#
loop_
_entity_poly.entity_id
_entity_poly.type
_entity_poly.pdbx_seq_one_letter_code
_entity_poly.pdbx_strand_id
1 'polypeptide(L)'
;MKSKYPVTRRDFLRLTSTAAAGAVILPLGMSFSDSAPAPMLRPFGRMKNKVTTLGLGGQASIQWTPEDVDPVSIITKAFDLGINYFDTSNVYDLSQLHYHSAFEKMNLIPGKPNYDKELRESITITSKTLMRWGKPGWEEVENVRNKSNGEDVQTAADDIRRTMTQLFGDGKGNYPEGSYVDIVLIHALEAVEENDILYKGIETPIKPDENFGALVVLKDFRDGTNFTGTNPKNEKLLKHIGFSGHKNPEAMIDFMQRDEYDLLDALLVSINSNDHLYFNMQHNVIPLAKAKGIGVIGMKVFGAGTMYKEVPGFSRRPDQIYRKVGSPELPSNELIEYVLTTPGVDTLIIGIGQIDDDPLKCQLTQNYYGAQVKPDAMSQEKRRSIEAKTAKAAGERTNFFQLDNVGLTPPRDIKQETINGKTKITWQTAYAAADAISHYEILLDDTVVGKVEHRPQVLKSKPFTFVTHETGNFKVITVDKAGHRA
;
A
#
# COMPACT_ATOMS: atom_id res chain seq x y z
N MET A 1 17.30 -33.61 12.84
CA MET A 1 16.43 -32.41 12.68
C MET A 1 15.45 -32.72 11.57
N LYS A 2 14.14 -32.50 11.75
CA LYS A 2 13.21 -32.50 10.61
C LYS A 2 13.51 -31.25 9.79
N SER A 3 13.68 -31.41 8.48
CA SER A 3 13.94 -30.29 7.58
C SER A 3 12.81 -29.26 7.64
N LYS A 4 13.15 -27.97 7.77
CA LYS A 4 12.18 -26.88 8.02
C LYS A 4 11.43 -26.42 6.78
N TYR A 5 11.97 -26.61 5.57
CA TYR A 5 11.40 -26.07 4.34
C TYR A 5 11.28 -27.15 3.24
N PRO A 6 10.06 -27.40 2.72
CA PRO A 6 9.90 -28.39 1.67
C PRO A 6 10.28 -27.82 0.32
N VAL A 7 11.25 -28.45 -0.37
CA VAL A 7 11.40 -28.55 -1.85
C VAL A 7 11.30 -27.24 -2.66
N THR A 8 11.24 -27.33 -3.99
CA THR A 8 11.02 -26.17 -4.86
C THR A 8 9.62 -25.57 -4.64
N ARG A 9 9.43 -24.30 -5.00
CA ARG A 9 8.10 -23.64 -4.96
C ARG A 9 7.02 -24.47 -5.63
N ARG A 10 7.31 -25.06 -6.80
CA ARG A 10 6.34 -25.85 -7.58
C ARG A 10 5.87 -27.07 -6.80
N ASP A 11 6.80 -27.75 -6.16
CA ASP A 11 6.54 -28.96 -5.41
C ASP A 11 5.79 -28.64 -4.11
N PHE A 12 6.16 -27.54 -3.44
CA PHE A 12 5.44 -27.04 -2.28
C PHE A 12 3.97 -26.72 -2.59
N LEU A 13 3.70 -25.98 -3.67
CA LEU A 13 2.32 -25.63 -4.06
C LEU A 13 1.49 -26.85 -4.52
N ARG A 14 2.13 -27.88 -5.06
CA ARG A 14 1.46 -29.16 -5.35
C ARG A 14 1.07 -29.88 -4.07
N LEU A 15 1.97 -29.92 -3.10
CA LEU A 15 1.71 -30.56 -1.82
C LEU A 15 0.53 -29.90 -1.10
N THR A 16 0.49 -28.56 -1.08
CA THR A 16 -0.57 -27.79 -0.40
C THR A 16 -1.93 -27.95 -1.08
N SER A 17 -1.97 -27.92 -2.41
CA SER A 17 -3.21 -28.14 -3.17
C SER A 17 -3.75 -29.56 -3.02
N THR A 18 -2.88 -30.58 -2.97
CA THR A 18 -3.32 -31.97 -2.78
C THR A 18 -3.83 -32.20 -1.35
N ALA A 19 -3.17 -31.59 -0.35
CA ALA A 19 -3.64 -31.60 1.03
C ALA A 19 -5.03 -30.96 1.19
N ALA A 20 -5.30 -29.85 0.50
CA ALA A 20 -6.62 -29.23 0.47
C ALA A 20 -7.70 -30.12 -0.17
N ALA A 21 -7.32 -30.99 -1.11
CA ALA A 21 -8.20 -31.98 -1.73
C ALA A 21 -8.35 -33.29 -0.93
N GLY A 22 -7.77 -33.40 0.26
CA GLY A 22 -7.90 -34.57 1.13
C GLY A 22 -7.09 -35.81 0.69
N ALA A 23 -6.28 -35.71 -0.36
CA ALA A 23 -5.39 -36.78 -0.80
C ALA A 23 -3.94 -36.38 -0.51
N VAL A 24 -3.24 -37.10 0.36
CA VAL A 24 -1.80 -36.88 0.56
C VAL A 24 -1.05 -38.05 -0.05
N ILE A 25 -0.55 -37.87 -1.27
CA ILE A 25 0.42 -38.77 -1.89
C ILE A 25 1.70 -37.97 -2.05
N LEU A 26 2.69 -38.24 -1.19
CA LEU A 26 4.03 -37.69 -1.35
C LEU A 26 4.70 -38.37 -2.56
N PRO A 27 5.14 -37.62 -3.59
CA PRO A 27 5.96 -38.17 -4.66
C PRO A 27 7.20 -38.86 -4.08
N LEU A 28 7.45 -40.12 -4.47
CA LEU A 28 8.73 -40.76 -4.20
C LEU A 28 9.85 -39.94 -4.88
N GLY A 29 10.77 -39.40 -4.08
CA GLY A 29 11.95 -38.66 -4.57
C GLY A 29 12.05 -37.17 -4.19
N MET A 30 11.16 -36.64 -3.33
CA MET A 30 11.27 -35.26 -2.83
C MET A 30 12.44 -35.10 -1.83
N SER A 31 13.39 -34.22 -2.15
CA SER A 31 14.47 -33.81 -1.24
C SER A 31 14.06 -32.56 -0.46
N PHE A 32 14.00 -32.67 0.87
CA PHE A 32 13.69 -31.55 1.76
C PHE A 32 14.96 -30.73 2.06
N SER A 33 14.82 -29.41 2.21
CA SER A 33 15.91 -28.45 2.39
C SER A 33 15.79 -27.74 3.74
N ASP A 34 16.91 -27.49 4.41
CA ASP A 34 16.90 -26.69 5.64
C ASP A 34 16.71 -25.19 5.38
N SER A 35 16.78 -24.74 4.12
CA SER A 35 16.52 -23.36 3.71
C SER A 35 15.38 -23.26 2.70
N ALA A 36 14.56 -22.22 2.85
CA ALA A 36 13.55 -21.82 1.85
C ALA A 36 14.21 -21.44 0.51
N PRO A 37 13.48 -21.47 -0.63
CA PRO A 37 14.00 -20.91 -1.88
C PRO A 37 14.37 -19.43 -1.69
N ALA A 38 15.34 -18.91 -2.44
CA ALA A 38 15.70 -17.50 -2.35
C ALA A 38 14.49 -16.58 -2.66
N PRO A 39 14.31 -15.47 -1.92
CA PRO A 39 13.16 -14.60 -2.12
C PRO A 39 13.23 -13.86 -3.46
N MET A 40 12.09 -13.75 -4.12
CA MET A 40 11.95 -12.94 -5.32
C MET A 40 12.02 -11.46 -4.96
N LEU A 41 12.95 -10.76 -5.59
CA LEU A 41 13.16 -9.32 -5.44
C LEU A 41 12.61 -8.55 -6.65
N ARG A 42 11.94 -7.43 -6.40
CA ARG A 42 11.45 -6.50 -7.43
C ARG A 42 12.02 -5.09 -7.22
N PRO A 43 12.25 -4.32 -8.30
CA PRO A 43 12.46 -2.87 -8.18
C PRO A 43 11.29 -2.22 -7.44
N PHE A 44 11.55 -1.20 -6.65
CA PHE A 44 10.52 -0.55 -5.84
C PHE A 44 10.36 0.91 -6.22
N GLY A 45 9.48 1.17 -7.19
CA GLY A 45 9.35 2.49 -7.80
C GLY A 45 10.70 3.02 -8.29
N ARG A 46 10.97 4.29 -7.98
CA ARG A 46 12.23 5.01 -8.24
C ARG A 46 13.26 4.87 -7.11
N MET A 47 12.91 4.18 -6.02
CA MET A 47 13.87 3.92 -4.94
C MET A 47 14.93 2.93 -5.42
N LYS A 48 16.15 3.09 -4.91
CA LYS A 48 17.30 2.25 -5.31
C LYS A 48 17.19 0.82 -4.79
N ASN A 49 16.48 0.62 -3.68
CA ASN A 49 16.38 -0.67 -3.01
C ASN A 49 15.39 -1.58 -3.76
N LYS A 50 15.71 -2.88 -3.77
CA LYS A 50 14.75 -3.92 -4.18
C LYS A 50 14.02 -4.44 -2.96
N VAL A 51 12.76 -4.80 -3.16
CA VAL A 51 11.91 -5.37 -2.10
C VAL A 51 11.53 -6.79 -2.44
N THR A 52 11.37 -7.62 -1.41
CA THR A 52 10.78 -8.94 -1.55
C THR A 52 9.33 -8.83 -1.98
N THR A 53 8.83 -9.80 -2.76
CA THR A 53 7.42 -9.81 -3.20
C THR A 53 6.43 -9.94 -2.04
N LEU A 54 6.85 -10.54 -0.92
CA LEU A 54 6.12 -10.54 0.34
C LEU A 54 6.83 -9.64 1.35
N GLY A 55 6.07 -8.76 2.00
CA GLY A 55 6.43 -8.06 3.22
C GLY A 55 5.56 -8.49 4.41
N LEU A 56 6.04 -8.20 5.62
CA LEU A 56 5.31 -8.50 6.86
C LEU A 56 4.46 -7.30 7.30
N GLY A 57 3.15 -7.51 7.40
CA GLY A 57 2.22 -6.50 7.91
C GLY A 57 2.18 -6.45 9.43
N GLY A 58 2.31 -5.27 10.03
CA GLY A 58 2.28 -5.07 11.49
C GLY A 58 0.89 -5.09 12.15
N GLN A 59 -0.17 -5.38 11.39
CA GLN A 59 -1.49 -5.69 11.96
C GLN A 59 -1.62 -7.19 12.29
N ALA A 60 -2.86 -7.70 12.42
CA ALA A 60 -3.14 -9.07 12.87
C ALA A 60 -2.54 -9.35 14.25
N SER A 61 -1.84 -10.47 14.46
CA SER A 61 -1.30 -10.83 15.79
C SER A 61 -0.11 -9.97 16.23
N ILE A 62 0.46 -9.13 15.36
CA ILE A 62 1.49 -8.15 15.79
C ILE A 62 0.83 -6.92 16.44
N GLN A 63 -0.40 -6.57 16.05
CA GLN A 63 -1.15 -5.49 16.70
C GLN A 63 -2.05 -6.02 17.83
N TRP A 64 -2.79 -7.10 17.54
CA TRP A 64 -3.78 -7.70 18.43
C TRP A 64 -3.32 -9.09 18.84
N THR A 65 -2.32 -9.16 19.72
CA THR A 65 -1.60 -10.37 20.10
C THR A 65 -2.47 -11.31 20.94
N PRO A 66 -2.82 -12.53 20.45
CA PRO A 66 -3.43 -13.56 21.29
C PRO A 66 -2.46 -14.04 22.38
N GLU A 67 -2.99 -14.46 23.53
CA GLU A 67 -2.17 -14.90 24.68
C GLU A 67 -1.19 -16.03 24.35
N ASP A 68 -1.54 -16.89 23.39
CA ASP A 68 -0.77 -18.04 22.94
C ASP A 68 0.13 -17.77 21.72
N VAL A 69 0.30 -16.50 21.34
CA VAL A 69 1.12 -16.09 20.20
C VAL A 69 2.27 -15.20 20.65
N ASP A 70 3.48 -15.54 20.22
CA ASP A 70 4.65 -14.65 20.32
C ASP A 70 4.81 -13.83 19.03
N PRO A 71 4.54 -12.50 19.04
CA PRO A 71 4.68 -11.65 17.87
C PRO A 71 6.16 -11.47 17.45
N VAL A 72 7.11 -11.59 18.37
CA VAL A 72 8.55 -11.50 18.06
C VAL A 72 8.99 -12.71 17.25
N SER A 73 8.44 -13.89 17.52
CA SER A 73 8.68 -15.11 16.73
C SER A 73 8.13 -14.99 15.30
N ILE A 74 7.02 -14.26 15.08
CA ILE A 74 6.52 -13.98 13.73
C ILE A 74 7.51 -13.11 12.96
N ILE A 75 8.01 -12.04 13.60
CA ILE A 75 8.95 -11.09 12.98
C ILE A 75 10.26 -11.79 12.64
N THR A 76 10.87 -12.47 13.60
CA THR A 76 12.15 -13.20 13.39
C THR A 76 12.02 -14.30 12.33
N LYS A 77 10.91 -15.03 12.28
CA LYS A 77 10.66 -16.00 11.19
C LYS A 77 10.56 -15.34 9.81
N ALA A 78 10.10 -14.09 9.71
CA ALA A 78 10.09 -13.37 8.45
C ALA A 78 11.52 -13.02 7.99
N PHE A 79 12.40 -12.62 8.92
CA PHE A 79 13.82 -12.45 8.63
C PHE A 79 14.49 -13.77 8.21
N ASP A 80 14.18 -14.89 8.87
CA ASP A 80 14.70 -16.21 8.49
C ASP A 80 14.32 -16.62 7.06
N LEU A 81 13.16 -16.16 6.58
CA LEU A 81 12.70 -16.36 5.20
C LEU A 81 13.34 -15.39 4.18
N GLY A 82 14.15 -14.44 4.64
CA GLY A 82 14.76 -13.40 3.84
C GLY A 82 13.78 -12.30 3.39
N ILE A 83 12.62 -12.16 4.06
CA ILE A 83 11.71 -11.04 3.81
C ILE A 83 12.41 -9.74 4.23
N ASN A 84 12.39 -8.74 3.34
CA ASN A 84 13.08 -7.47 3.59
C ASN A 84 12.16 -6.25 3.66
N TYR A 85 10.84 -6.42 3.56
CA TYR A 85 9.87 -5.33 3.72
C TYR A 85 9.02 -5.55 4.97
N PHE A 86 9.01 -4.58 5.87
CA PHE A 86 8.31 -4.62 7.14
C PHE A 86 7.46 -3.38 7.33
N ASP A 87 6.26 -3.58 7.87
CA ASP A 87 5.24 -2.54 7.98
C ASP A 87 4.75 -2.42 9.43
N THR A 88 4.61 -1.19 9.92
CA THR A 88 4.03 -0.86 11.24
C THR A 88 3.37 0.53 11.20
N SER A 89 2.83 1.04 12.31
CA SER A 89 2.24 2.38 12.39
C SER A 89 2.05 2.86 13.83
N ASN A 90 1.98 4.19 14.03
CA ASN A 90 1.56 4.80 15.30
C ASN A 90 0.10 4.53 15.70
N VAL A 91 -0.72 3.95 14.81
CA VAL A 91 -2.09 3.50 15.13
C VAL A 91 -2.23 1.97 15.21
N TYR A 92 -1.10 1.25 15.27
CA TYR A 92 -1.05 -0.23 15.38
C TYR A 92 -0.68 -0.69 16.79
N ASP A 93 -1.09 0.05 17.82
CA ASP A 93 -0.91 -0.33 19.22
C ASP A 93 0.56 -0.76 19.53
N LEU A 94 0.77 -1.92 20.15
CA LEU A 94 2.07 -2.47 20.52
C LEU A 94 2.97 -2.91 19.34
N SER A 95 2.51 -2.84 18.09
CA SER A 95 3.26 -3.34 16.92
C SER A 95 4.69 -2.82 16.85
N GLN A 96 4.91 -1.51 17.05
CA GLN A 96 6.28 -0.93 17.03
C GLN A 96 7.15 -1.47 18.16
N LEU A 97 6.58 -1.72 19.35
CA LEU A 97 7.32 -2.28 20.49
C LEU A 97 7.69 -3.75 20.26
N HIS A 98 6.84 -4.53 19.57
CA HIS A 98 7.20 -5.89 19.18
C HIS A 98 8.33 -5.92 18.14
N TYR A 99 8.34 -4.97 17.19
CA TYR A 99 9.49 -4.78 16.30
C TYR A 99 10.75 -4.40 17.07
N HIS A 100 10.67 -3.54 18.09
CA HIS A 100 11.81 -3.23 18.95
C HIS A 100 12.38 -4.47 19.64
N SER A 101 11.53 -5.30 20.25
CA SER A 101 11.99 -6.56 20.87
C SER A 101 12.65 -7.50 19.85
N ALA A 102 12.18 -7.53 18.61
CA ALA A 102 12.84 -8.29 17.54
C ALA A 102 14.18 -7.65 17.15
N PHE A 103 14.24 -6.32 17.01
CA PHE A 103 15.44 -5.58 16.65
C PHE A 103 16.52 -5.69 17.72
N GLU A 104 16.18 -5.73 19.01
CA GLU A 104 17.13 -6.03 20.08
C GLU A 104 17.75 -7.42 19.92
N LYS A 105 16.93 -8.45 19.72
CA LYS A 105 17.41 -9.83 19.52
C LYS A 105 18.31 -9.97 18.29
N MET A 106 18.07 -9.15 17.28
CA MET A 106 18.76 -9.18 15.99
C MET A 106 19.87 -8.13 15.86
N ASN A 107 20.17 -7.40 16.94
CA ASN A 107 21.14 -6.31 16.97
C ASN A 107 20.90 -5.22 15.90
N LEU A 108 19.66 -4.84 15.63
CA LEU A 108 19.30 -3.84 14.61
C LEU A 108 19.13 -2.42 15.14
N ILE A 109 19.42 -2.19 16.43
CA ILE A 109 19.31 -0.87 17.06
C ILE A 109 20.66 -0.16 16.99
N PRO A 110 20.75 1.01 16.32
CA PRO A 110 21.97 1.80 16.25
C PRO A 110 22.55 2.12 17.63
N GLY A 111 23.87 2.14 17.75
CA GLY A 111 24.58 2.50 18.98
C GLY A 111 24.60 1.42 20.08
N LYS A 112 23.87 0.30 19.93
CA LYS A 112 24.00 -0.85 20.83
C LYS A 112 25.25 -1.69 20.50
N PRO A 113 25.84 -2.40 21.48
CA PRO A 113 26.89 -3.37 21.20
C PRO A 113 26.45 -4.39 20.15
N ASN A 114 27.36 -4.75 19.23
CA ASN A 114 27.11 -5.69 18.13
C ASN A 114 26.07 -5.23 17.10
N TYR A 115 25.75 -3.92 17.02
CA TYR A 115 24.84 -3.40 16.01
C TYR A 115 25.20 -3.89 14.59
N ASP A 116 24.30 -4.65 13.98
CA ASP A 116 24.42 -5.18 12.64
C ASP A 116 23.89 -4.17 11.63
N LYS A 117 24.79 -3.27 11.24
CA LYS A 117 24.50 -2.21 10.28
C LYS A 117 24.12 -2.76 8.91
N GLU A 118 24.79 -3.81 8.44
CA GLU A 118 24.54 -4.39 7.11
C GLU A 118 23.14 -5.00 7.04
N LEU A 119 22.75 -5.78 8.06
CA LEU A 119 21.41 -6.33 8.15
C LEU A 119 20.35 -5.23 8.29
N ARG A 120 20.59 -4.20 9.12
CA ARG A 120 19.65 -3.08 9.26
C ARG A 120 19.47 -2.32 7.93
N GLU A 121 20.52 -2.12 7.15
CA GLU A 121 20.46 -1.46 5.84
C GLU A 121 19.85 -2.35 4.73
N SER A 122 19.85 -3.67 4.92
CA SER A 122 19.28 -4.63 3.96
C SER A 122 17.74 -4.70 3.98
N ILE A 123 17.11 -4.19 5.05
CA ILE A 123 15.65 -4.19 5.23
C ILE A 123 15.04 -2.80 5.01
N THR A 124 13.77 -2.79 4.66
CA THR A 124 12.90 -1.62 4.58
C THR A 124 11.87 -1.72 5.69
N ILE A 125 11.97 -0.85 6.71
CA ILE A 125 10.93 -0.70 7.74
C ILE A 125 10.11 0.56 7.46
N THR A 126 8.79 0.38 7.39
CA THR A 126 7.82 1.44 7.10
C THR A 126 6.95 1.71 8.31
N SER A 127 6.89 2.96 8.75
CA SER A 127 5.88 3.43 9.70
C SER A 127 4.93 4.43 9.06
N LYS A 128 3.93 4.89 9.81
CA LYS A 128 2.89 5.78 9.30
C LYS A 128 2.36 6.70 10.39
N THR A 129 1.97 7.91 9.99
CA THR A 129 1.29 8.88 10.84
C THR A 129 -0.13 9.14 10.34
N LEU A 130 -1.12 9.18 11.25
CA LEU A 130 -2.47 9.65 10.91
C LEU A 130 -2.65 11.14 11.22
N MET A 131 -1.61 11.84 11.63
CA MET A 131 -1.65 13.28 11.85
C MET A 131 -1.53 14.03 10.51
N ARG A 132 -2.41 15.01 10.30
CA ARG A 132 -2.44 15.85 9.09
C ARG A 132 -1.73 17.18 9.29
N TRP A 133 -1.54 17.57 10.55
CA TRP A 133 -0.97 18.85 10.95
C TRP A 133 0.45 18.71 11.48
N GLY A 134 1.24 19.75 11.25
CA GLY A 134 2.64 19.83 11.65
C GLY A 134 2.91 20.61 12.94
N LYS A 135 2.01 21.51 13.35
CA LYS A 135 2.13 22.32 14.56
C LYS A 135 0.93 22.07 15.50
N PRO A 136 1.10 22.05 16.83
CA PRO A 136 -0.04 21.95 17.77
C PRO A 136 -1.04 23.11 17.62
N GLY A 137 -2.23 22.95 18.23
CA GLY A 137 -3.28 23.98 18.20
C GLY A 137 -3.98 24.15 16.85
N TRP A 138 -4.07 23.06 16.07
CA TRP A 138 -4.90 23.02 14.86
C TRP A 138 -6.39 22.92 15.21
N GLU A 139 -7.23 23.44 14.33
CA GLU A 139 -8.69 23.35 14.44
C GLU A 139 -9.20 22.03 13.85
N GLU A 140 -10.30 21.51 14.38
CA GLU A 140 -11.02 20.41 13.75
C GLU A 140 -11.62 20.88 12.43
N VAL A 141 -11.34 20.14 11.37
CA VAL A 141 -11.87 20.39 10.02
C VAL A 141 -12.71 19.19 9.62
N GLU A 142 -13.89 19.45 9.05
CA GLU A 142 -14.77 18.40 8.55
C GLU A 142 -14.01 17.48 7.58
N ASN A 143 -14.26 16.17 7.68
CA ASN A 143 -13.60 15.11 6.89
C ASN A 143 -12.07 15.00 7.05
N VAL A 144 -11.44 15.77 7.95
CA VAL A 144 -10.00 15.68 8.25
C VAL A 144 -9.76 14.92 9.53
N ARG A 145 -9.14 13.74 9.42
CA ARG A 145 -8.90 12.85 10.57
C ARG A 145 -7.49 13.02 11.11
N ASN A 146 -7.38 13.02 12.44
CA ASN A 146 -6.12 13.01 13.18
C ASN A 146 -6.22 11.96 14.29
N LYS A 147 -5.23 11.06 14.40
CA LYS A 147 -5.21 10.02 15.44
C LYS A 147 -3.80 9.51 15.70
N SER A 148 -3.51 9.21 16.96
CA SER A 148 -2.36 8.40 17.36
C SER A 148 -2.76 7.49 18.52
N ASN A 149 -1.98 6.42 18.76
CA ASN A 149 -2.05 5.66 20.01
C ASN A 149 -1.09 6.22 21.09
N GLY A 150 -0.41 7.35 20.85
CA GLY A 150 0.34 8.05 21.90
C GLY A 150 -0.55 9.01 22.69
N GLU A 151 -0.33 9.10 24.00
CA GLU A 151 -1.10 9.96 24.91
C GLU A 151 -0.89 11.45 24.63
N ASP A 152 0.36 11.87 24.35
CA ASP A 152 0.74 13.28 24.16
C ASP A 152 1.08 13.64 22.70
N VAL A 153 0.48 12.96 21.73
CA VAL A 153 0.74 13.20 20.30
C VAL A 153 -0.25 14.22 19.73
N GLN A 154 0.25 15.36 19.24
CA GLN A 154 -0.58 16.39 18.62
C GLN A 154 -0.25 16.60 17.13
N THR A 155 0.90 16.15 16.64
CA THR A 155 1.37 16.46 15.29
C THR A 155 2.07 15.27 14.62
N ALA A 156 2.31 15.39 13.31
CA ALA A 156 3.14 14.44 12.57
C ALA A 156 4.58 14.36 13.11
N ALA A 157 5.13 15.48 13.61
CA ALA A 157 6.46 15.50 14.21
C ALA A 157 6.54 14.65 15.49
N ASP A 158 5.49 14.69 16.32
CA ASP A 158 5.38 13.88 17.53
C ASP A 158 5.31 12.39 17.19
N ASP A 159 4.50 12.02 16.19
CA ASP A 159 4.39 10.64 15.69
C ASP A 159 5.73 10.11 15.12
N ILE A 160 6.49 10.93 14.40
CA ILE A 160 7.81 10.56 13.87
C ILE A 160 8.77 10.26 15.03
N ARG A 161 8.84 11.13 16.05
CA ARG A 161 9.70 10.91 17.22
C ARG A 161 9.24 9.70 18.02
N ARG A 162 7.94 9.55 18.26
CA ARG A 162 7.36 8.38 18.93
C ARG A 162 7.72 7.08 18.20
N THR A 163 7.74 7.10 16.86
CA THR A 163 8.19 5.95 16.07
C THR A 163 9.64 5.59 16.39
N MET A 164 10.53 6.58 16.48
CA MET A 164 11.93 6.34 16.83
C MET A 164 12.09 5.80 18.25
N THR A 165 11.39 6.38 19.22
CA THR A 165 11.46 5.92 20.62
C THR A 165 10.93 4.49 20.75
N GLN A 166 9.89 4.13 20.01
CA GLN A 166 9.29 2.80 20.12
C GLN A 166 10.04 1.73 19.34
N LEU A 167 10.61 2.02 18.17
CA LEU A 167 11.34 1.02 17.38
C LEU A 167 12.79 0.83 17.87
N PHE A 168 13.46 1.91 18.27
CA PHE A 168 14.90 1.91 18.51
C PHE A 168 15.28 2.37 19.93
N GLY A 169 14.33 2.95 20.65
CA GLY A 169 14.59 3.67 21.89
C GLY A 169 13.99 3.03 23.14
N ASP A 170 13.63 3.89 24.10
CA ASP A 170 13.05 3.49 25.39
C ASP A 170 11.52 3.57 25.44
N GLY A 171 10.88 3.95 24.33
CA GLY A 171 9.45 4.23 24.24
C GLY A 171 8.98 5.48 25.00
N LYS A 172 9.89 6.25 25.63
CA LYS A 172 9.58 7.36 26.56
C LYS A 172 10.21 8.70 26.17
N GLY A 173 10.84 8.79 25.00
CA GLY A 173 11.38 10.05 24.47
C GLY A 173 12.82 9.95 24.00
N ASN A 174 13.55 8.89 24.37
CA ASN A 174 14.93 8.70 23.96
C ASN A 174 15.04 7.65 22.86
N TYR A 175 15.92 7.90 21.90
CA TYR A 175 16.36 6.96 20.87
C TYR A 175 17.81 7.26 20.50
N PRO A 176 18.60 6.26 20.07
CA PRO A 176 19.99 6.45 19.74
C PRO A 176 20.17 7.25 18.44
N GLU A 177 21.29 7.98 18.35
CA GLU A 177 21.72 8.61 17.10
C GLU A 177 21.86 7.56 15.99
N GLY A 178 21.46 7.93 14.77
CA GLY A 178 21.43 7.00 13.63
C GLY A 178 20.14 6.17 13.53
N SER A 179 19.16 6.37 14.44
CA SER A 179 17.81 5.81 14.29
C SER A 179 17.10 6.41 13.09
N TYR A 180 16.47 5.56 12.27
CA TYR A 180 15.65 5.99 11.14
C TYR A 180 14.64 4.89 10.77
N VAL A 181 13.53 5.27 10.15
CA VAL A 181 12.71 4.36 9.32
C VAL A 181 12.99 4.59 7.85
N ASP A 182 12.82 3.57 7.02
CA ASP A 182 13.08 3.73 5.59
C ASP A 182 11.96 4.56 4.94
N ILE A 183 10.71 4.36 5.38
CA ILE A 183 9.55 5.04 4.81
C ILE A 183 8.60 5.50 5.92
N VAL A 184 8.09 6.73 5.80
CA VAL A 184 6.90 7.18 6.54
C VAL A 184 5.76 7.41 5.57
N LEU A 185 4.62 6.75 5.82
CA LEU A 185 3.40 6.98 5.05
C LEU A 185 2.44 7.93 5.79
N ILE A 186 1.79 8.81 5.04
CA ILE A 186 0.53 9.42 5.51
C ILE A 186 -0.56 8.31 5.57
N HIS A 187 -1.13 8.10 6.75
CA HIS A 187 -2.08 7.02 7.07
C HIS A 187 -3.47 7.55 7.28
N ALA A 188 -4.55 6.96 6.77
CA ALA A 188 -4.69 6.62 5.36
C ALA A 188 -5.61 7.69 4.76
N LEU A 189 -5.46 8.02 3.49
CA LEU A 189 -6.30 9.04 2.87
C LEU A 189 -7.73 8.50 2.67
N GLU A 190 -8.71 9.24 3.15
CA GLU A 190 -10.13 8.94 2.96
C GLU A 190 -10.93 10.05 2.27
N ALA A 191 -10.43 11.28 2.28
CA ALA A 191 -11.13 12.45 1.73
C ALA A 191 -10.15 13.43 1.07
N VAL A 192 -10.65 14.25 0.14
CA VAL A 192 -9.83 15.23 -0.61
C VAL A 192 -9.42 16.39 0.31
N GLU A 193 -10.26 16.74 1.27
CA GLU A 193 -10.04 17.79 2.28
C GLU A 193 -8.81 17.50 3.13
N GLU A 194 -8.47 16.22 3.34
CA GLU A 194 -7.20 15.85 3.98
C GLU A 194 -6.00 16.35 3.17
N ASN A 195 -6.06 16.31 1.83
CA ASN A 195 -4.98 16.76 0.95
C ASN A 195 -4.77 18.26 1.06
N ASP A 196 -5.85 19.04 1.16
CA ASP A 196 -5.77 20.50 1.33
C ASP A 196 -4.99 20.88 2.59
N ILE A 197 -5.12 20.10 3.66
CA ILE A 197 -4.32 20.29 4.88
C ILE A 197 -2.89 19.80 4.70
N LEU A 198 -2.71 18.60 4.17
CA LEU A 198 -1.39 17.96 4.02
C LEU A 198 -0.42 18.79 3.20
N TYR A 199 -0.90 19.48 2.17
CA TYR A 199 -0.09 20.32 1.28
C TYR A 199 0.16 21.75 1.78
N LYS A 200 -0.46 22.20 2.89
CA LYS A 200 -0.11 23.51 3.49
C LYS A 200 1.36 23.54 3.87
N GLY A 201 2.09 24.59 3.47
CA GLY A 201 3.54 24.67 3.63
C GLY A 201 4.36 24.03 2.50
N ILE A 202 3.74 23.23 1.62
CA ILE A 202 4.32 22.78 0.35
C ILE A 202 3.85 23.68 -0.78
N GLU A 203 2.53 23.85 -0.92
CA GLU A 203 1.92 24.70 -1.96
C GLU A 203 1.81 26.16 -1.52
N THR A 204 1.91 26.43 -0.22
CA THR A 204 1.79 27.76 0.37
C THR A 204 3.02 28.10 1.22
N PRO A 205 3.43 29.38 1.31
CA PRO A 205 4.48 29.78 2.23
C PRO A 205 4.12 29.47 3.69
N ILE A 206 5.08 28.97 4.47
CA ILE A 206 4.92 28.80 5.92
C ILE A 206 4.95 30.19 6.57
N LYS A 207 3.92 30.50 7.36
CA LYS A 207 3.85 31.73 8.16
C LYS A 207 3.94 31.40 9.66
N PRO A 208 4.61 32.23 10.49
CA PRO A 208 4.81 31.94 11.91
C PRO A 208 3.53 31.68 12.71
N ASP A 209 2.46 32.42 12.39
CA ASP A 209 1.18 32.40 13.12
C ASP A 209 0.18 31.39 12.54
N GLU A 210 0.50 30.72 11.43
CA GLU A 210 -0.37 29.74 10.79
C GLU A 210 0.13 28.30 11.05
N ASN A 211 -0.79 27.35 10.91
CA ASN A 211 -0.47 25.93 10.92
C ASN A 211 -0.12 25.43 9.51
N PHE A 212 0.57 24.31 9.41
CA PHE A 212 1.02 23.70 8.16
C PHE A 212 0.80 22.19 8.17
N GLY A 213 0.82 21.59 7.00
CA GLY A 213 0.52 20.18 6.79
C GLY A 213 1.66 19.25 7.18
N ALA A 214 1.33 17.97 7.33
CA ALA A 214 2.31 16.94 7.68
C ALA A 214 3.37 16.73 6.59
N LEU A 215 3.08 16.96 5.30
CA LEU A 215 4.06 16.69 4.23
C LEU A 215 5.33 17.52 4.37
N VAL A 216 5.22 18.81 4.73
CA VAL A 216 6.41 19.67 4.90
C VAL A 216 7.23 19.28 6.14
N VAL A 217 6.57 18.74 7.17
CA VAL A 217 7.24 18.16 8.34
C VAL A 217 8.00 16.89 7.96
N LEU A 218 7.36 15.97 7.24
CA LEU A 218 8.00 14.75 6.76
C LEU A 218 9.20 15.09 5.85
N LYS A 219 9.08 16.14 5.02
CA LYS A 219 10.19 16.65 4.20
C LYS A 219 11.35 17.14 5.07
N ASP A 220 11.07 17.90 6.14
CA ASP A 220 12.11 18.35 7.08
C ASP A 220 12.89 17.18 7.70
N PHE A 221 12.19 16.16 8.19
CA PHE A 221 12.82 14.98 8.79
C PHE A 221 13.48 14.04 7.77
N ARG A 222 13.10 14.11 6.48
CA ARG A 222 13.79 13.39 5.39
C ARG A 222 15.09 14.08 5.02
N ASP A 223 15.02 15.40 4.84
CA ASP A 223 16.12 16.21 4.31
C ASP A 223 17.12 16.60 5.41
N GLY A 224 16.73 16.50 6.69
CA GLY A 224 17.50 17.00 7.82
C GLY A 224 17.47 18.53 7.89
N THR A 225 16.33 19.12 7.57
CA THR A 225 16.10 20.58 7.60
C THR A 225 15.11 20.93 8.72
N ASN A 226 14.96 22.23 8.96
CA ASN A 226 14.06 22.76 9.98
C ASN A 226 13.25 23.97 9.48
N PHE A 227 12.73 23.91 8.25
CA PHE A 227 11.93 25.00 7.69
C PHE A 227 10.64 25.23 8.46
N THR A 228 10.09 24.17 9.04
CA THR A 228 8.87 24.20 9.85
C THR A 228 9.09 24.64 11.30
N GLY A 229 10.34 24.67 11.77
CA GLY A 229 10.68 24.83 13.19
C GLY A 229 10.45 23.56 14.03
N THR A 230 9.90 22.49 13.44
CA THR A 230 9.53 21.27 14.17
C THR A 230 10.66 20.25 14.28
N ASN A 231 11.79 20.45 13.60
CA ASN A 231 12.98 19.59 13.62
C ASN A 231 14.25 20.38 14.04
N PRO A 232 14.31 20.96 15.25
CA PRO A 232 15.38 21.88 15.66
C PRO A 232 16.78 21.24 15.70
N LYS A 233 16.85 19.91 15.71
CA LYS A 233 18.09 19.14 15.71
C LYS A 233 18.54 18.74 14.30
N ASN A 234 17.81 19.13 13.25
CA ASN A 234 18.09 18.77 11.85
C ASN A 234 18.22 17.24 11.64
N GLU A 235 17.38 16.46 12.32
CA GLU A 235 17.45 15.01 12.33
C GLU A 235 16.98 14.44 10.99
N LYS A 236 17.60 13.33 10.58
CA LYS A 236 17.21 12.54 9.40
C LYS A 236 16.55 11.23 9.83
N LEU A 237 15.28 11.31 10.23
CA LEU A 237 14.56 10.19 10.86
C LEU A 237 13.81 9.30 9.86
N LEU A 238 13.74 9.71 8.59
CA LEU A 238 13.18 8.92 7.49
C LEU A 238 13.98 9.09 6.20
N LYS A 239 13.92 8.11 5.29
CA LYS A 239 14.55 8.21 3.96
C LYS A 239 13.56 8.59 2.86
N HIS A 240 12.33 8.09 2.95
CA HIS A 240 11.31 8.21 1.91
C HIS A 240 9.95 8.60 2.50
N ILE A 241 9.18 9.35 1.71
CA ILE A 241 7.83 9.79 2.07
C ILE A 241 6.86 9.05 1.17
N GLY A 242 5.74 8.61 1.72
CA GLY A 242 4.67 8.02 0.93
C GLY A 242 3.31 8.25 1.55
N PHE A 243 2.33 7.51 1.05
CA PHE A 243 0.99 7.53 1.62
C PHE A 243 0.32 6.17 1.50
N SER A 244 -0.79 6.02 2.21
CA SER A 244 -1.62 4.83 2.17
C SER A 244 -3.07 5.20 1.98
N GLY A 245 -3.85 4.31 1.37
CA GLY A 245 -5.29 4.50 1.18
C GLY A 245 -5.99 3.18 0.90
N HIS A 246 -7.18 3.04 1.48
CA HIS A 246 -8.03 1.87 1.27
C HIS A 246 -9.39 2.21 0.66
N LYS A 247 -9.81 3.48 0.70
CA LYS A 247 -11.23 3.85 0.52
C LYS A 247 -11.51 4.59 -0.77
N ASN A 248 -10.79 5.70 -0.97
CA ASN A 248 -11.22 6.77 -1.86
C ASN A 248 -10.17 6.99 -2.96
N PRO A 249 -10.33 6.36 -4.15
CA PRO A 249 -9.44 6.58 -5.29
C PRO A 249 -9.30 8.04 -5.69
N GLU A 250 -10.37 8.83 -5.61
CA GLU A 250 -10.34 10.25 -5.96
C GLU A 250 -9.37 11.03 -5.06
N ALA A 251 -9.47 10.87 -3.74
CA ALA A 251 -8.56 11.51 -2.80
C ALA A 251 -7.10 11.10 -3.04
N MET A 252 -6.86 9.83 -3.36
CA MET A 252 -5.52 9.30 -3.63
C MET A 252 -4.94 9.81 -4.96
N ILE A 253 -5.78 9.91 -6.01
CA ILE A 253 -5.40 10.46 -7.31
C ILE A 253 -5.08 11.94 -7.17
N ASP A 254 -5.96 12.69 -6.51
CA ASP A 254 -5.76 14.11 -6.21
C ASP A 254 -4.41 14.33 -5.50
N PHE A 255 -4.14 13.55 -4.45
CA PHE A 255 -2.92 13.66 -3.67
C PHE A 255 -1.66 13.48 -4.54
N MET A 256 -1.65 12.50 -5.44
CA MET A 256 -0.53 12.28 -6.37
C MET A 256 -0.43 13.35 -7.46
N GLN A 257 -1.56 13.85 -7.96
CA GLN A 257 -1.59 14.84 -9.03
C GLN A 257 -1.18 16.25 -8.58
N ARG A 258 -1.26 16.54 -7.27
CA ARG A 258 -0.74 17.76 -6.65
C ARG A 258 0.77 17.73 -6.39
N ASP A 259 1.39 16.54 -6.38
CA ASP A 259 2.81 16.39 -6.12
C ASP A 259 3.67 16.82 -7.33
N GLU A 260 3.87 18.13 -7.47
CA GLU A 260 4.73 18.78 -8.48
C GLU A 260 6.24 18.57 -8.20
N TYR A 261 6.60 18.18 -6.98
CA TYR A 261 7.98 18.13 -6.50
C TYR A 261 8.54 16.71 -6.38
N ASP A 262 7.75 15.71 -6.77
CA ASP A 262 8.12 14.30 -6.63
C ASP A 262 8.50 13.98 -5.17
N LEU A 263 7.68 14.38 -4.19
CA LEU A 263 7.87 14.04 -2.78
C LEU A 263 7.45 12.60 -2.45
N LEU A 264 6.49 12.05 -3.19
CA LEU A 264 5.87 10.75 -2.87
C LEU A 264 6.63 9.60 -3.54
N ASP A 265 7.28 8.76 -2.74
CA ASP A 265 8.07 7.62 -3.19
C ASP A 265 7.33 6.28 -3.07
N ALA A 266 6.40 6.14 -2.13
CA ALA A 266 5.70 4.88 -1.86
C ALA A 266 4.18 5.04 -1.69
N LEU A 267 3.44 4.02 -2.15
CA LEU A 267 1.99 3.89 -2.01
C LEU A 267 1.64 2.53 -1.42
N LEU A 268 0.97 2.52 -0.26
CA LEU A 268 0.30 1.34 0.27
C LEU A 268 -1.20 1.38 -0.07
N VAL A 269 -1.67 0.45 -0.90
CA VAL A 269 -3.02 0.47 -1.48
C VAL A 269 -3.77 -0.84 -1.27
N SER A 270 -5.08 -0.76 -1.02
CA SER A 270 -5.95 -1.95 -0.98
C SER A 270 -6.11 -2.56 -2.36
N ILE A 271 -5.87 -3.86 -2.50
CA ILE A 271 -6.06 -4.60 -3.75
C ILE A 271 -6.29 -6.08 -3.44
N ASN A 272 -7.31 -6.67 -4.05
CA ASN A 272 -7.64 -8.10 -3.96
C ASN A 272 -8.54 -8.52 -5.13
N SER A 273 -8.99 -9.77 -5.16
CA SER A 273 -9.82 -10.30 -6.25
C SER A 273 -11.17 -9.58 -6.41
N ASN A 274 -11.68 -8.94 -5.37
CA ASN A 274 -12.95 -8.21 -5.43
C ASN A 274 -12.78 -6.72 -5.74
N ASP A 275 -11.56 -6.19 -5.88
CA ASP A 275 -11.32 -4.75 -6.13
C ASP A 275 -12.10 -4.21 -7.33
N HIS A 276 -12.24 -5.01 -8.40
CA HIS A 276 -12.96 -4.64 -9.62
C HIS A 276 -14.46 -4.36 -9.43
N LEU A 277 -15.04 -4.78 -8.30
CA LEU A 277 -16.46 -4.58 -7.95
C LEU A 277 -16.71 -3.25 -7.24
N TYR A 278 -15.67 -2.46 -6.97
CA TYR A 278 -15.71 -1.21 -6.22
C TYR A 278 -15.21 -0.03 -7.08
N PHE A 279 -15.15 1.16 -6.49
CA PHE A 279 -14.31 2.22 -7.05
C PHE A 279 -12.84 1.77 -6.95
N ASN A 280 -12.40 1.08 -8.00
CA ASN A 280 -11.27 0.16 -7.92
C ASN A 280 -9.92 0.89 -7.96
N MET A 281 -8.94 0.29 -7.31
CA MET A 281 -7.57 0.80 -7.28
C MET A 281 -6.79 0.35 -8.52
N GLN A 282 -7.11 -0.83 -9.04
CA GLN A 282 -6.42 -1.49 -10.16
C GLN A 282 -6.34 -0.64 -11.43
N HIS A 283 -7.41 0.07 -11.80
CA HIS A 283 -7.48 0.84 -13.03
C HIS A 283 -7.39 2.35 -12.83
N ASN A 284 -7.44 2.81 -11.58
CA ASN A 284 -7.43 4.24 -11.24
C ASN A 284 -6.13 4.66 -10.54
N VAL A 285 -5.91 4.17 -9.31
CA VAL A 285 -4.81 4.64 -8.45
C VAL A 285 -3.46 4.03 -8.84
N ILE A 286 -3.40 2.70 -9.01
CA ILE A 286 -2.14 1.98 -9.25
C ILE A 286 -1.43 2.46 -10.53
N PRO A 287 -2.13 2.62 -11.68
CA PRO A 287 -1.47 3.09 -12.91
C PRO A 287 -0.86 4.49 -12.77
N LEU A 288 -1.52 5.40 -12.05
CA LEU A 288 -1.01 6.74 -11.79
C LEU A 288 0.24 6.71 -10.90
N ALA A 289 0.22 5.93 -9.82
CA ALA A 289 1.39 5.74 -8.96
C ALA A 289 2.59 5.25 -9.78
N LYS A 290 2.40 4.27 -10.67
CA LYS A 290 3.47 3.77 -11.54
C LYS A 290 3.95 4.80 -12.55
N ALA A 291 3.06 5.61 -13.13
CA ALA A 291 3.45 6.69 -14.03
C ALA A 291 4.30 7.77 -13.35
N LYS A 292 4.14 7.98 -12.03
CA LYS A 292 4.99 8.86 -11.21
C LYS A 292 6.26 8.18 -10.65
N GLY A 293 6.48 6.90 -10.96
CA GLY A 293 7.62 6.14 -10.43
C GLY A 293 7.50 5.79 -8.95
N ILE A 294 6.28 5.76 -8.40
CA ILE A 294 6.02 5.41 -7.00
C ILE A 294 6.10 3.89 -6.81
N GLY A 295 6.70 3.45 -5.71
CA GLY A 295 6.71 2.06 -5.28
C GLY A 295 5.35 1.63 -4.74
N VAL A 296 4.76 0.55 -5.26
CA VAL A 296 3.39 0.13 -4.90
C VAL A 296 3.41 -1.12 -4.02
N ILE A 297 2.86 -0.98 -2.82
CA ILE A 297 2.63 -2.06 -1.86
C ILE A 297 1.13 -2.42 -1.86
N GLY A 298 0.81 -3.66 -2.18
CA GLY A 298 -0.54 -4.20 -2.04
C GLY A 298 -0.87 -4.55 -0.59
N MET A 299 -2.08 -4.25 -0.14
CA MET A 299 -2.63 -4.71 1.14
C MET A 299 -4.08 -5.15 1.01
N LYS A 300 -4.63 -5.68 2.10
CA LYS A 300 -6.00 -6.21 2.18
C LYS A 300 -6.25 -7.34 1.17
N VAL A 301 -5.22 -8.13 0.89
CA VAL A 301 -5.22 -9.33 0.02
C VAL A 301 -6.40 -10.25 0.34
N PHE A 302 -6.72 -10.41 1.63
CA PHE A 302 -7.82 -11.26 2.12
C PHE A 302 -9.04 -10.47 2.65
N GLY A 303 -9.20 -9.19 2.26
CA GLY A 303 -10.31 -8.35 2.71
C GLY A 303 -10.31 -8.09 4.23
N ALA A 304 -9.15 -7.87 4.84
CA ALA A 304 -8.98 -7.82 6.31
C ALA A 304 -9.41 -9.11 7.05
N GLY A 305 -9.32 -10.25 6.35
CA GLY A 305 -9.76 -11.56 6.83
C GLY A 305 -11.22 -11.86 6.51
N THR A 306 -11.99 -10.89 6.00
CA THR A 306 -13.42 -11.07 5.65
C THR A 306 -13.62 -12.20 4.63
N MET A 307 -12.65 -12.45 3.75
CA MET A 307 -12.73 -13.57 2.80
C MET A 307 -12.76 -14.96 3.47
N TYR A 308 -12.43 -15.03 4.77
CA TYR A 308 -12.37 -16.26 5.55
C TYR A 308 -13.19 -16.23 6.85
N LYS A 309 -13.80 -15.09 7.17
CA LYS A 309 -14.57 -14.87 8.40
C LYS A 309 -16.03 -14.73 8.05
N GLU A 310 -16.89 -15.12 8.97
CA GLU A 310 -18.34 -14.97 8.81
C GLU A 310 -18.79 -13.50 8.89
N VAL A 311 -18.11 -12.69 9.70
CA VAL A 311 -18.47 -11.28 9.93
C VAL A 311 -17.42 -10.34 9.31
N PRO A 312 -17.81 -9.50 8.33
CA PRO A 312 -16.95 -8.45 7.79
C PRO A 312 -16.55 -7.41 8.84
N GLY A 313 -15.28 -6.99 8.81
CA GLY A 313 -14.82 -5.89 9.66
C GLY A 313 -13.33 -5.92 9.97
N PHE A 314 -12.81 -4.79 10.45
CA PHE A 314 -11.46 -4.74 11.00
C PHE A 314 -11.41 -5.51 12.31
N SER A 315 -10.36 -6.31 12.50
CA SER A 315 -10.07 -6.88 13.82
C SER A 315 -9.70 -5.77 14.79
N ARG A 316 -10.25 -5.84 16.01
CA ARG A 316 -10.05 -4.87 17.09
C ARG A 316 -9.63 -5.52 18.42
N ARG A 317 -9.52 -6.85 18.43
CA ARG A 317 -9.18 -7.66 19.60
C ARG A 317 -8.57 -9.00 19.16
N PRO A 318 -7.75 -9.65 20.00
CA PRO A 318 -6.98 -10.84 19.62
C PRO A 318 -7.78 -12.05 19.14
N ASP A 319 -8.94 -12.32 19.73
CA ASP A 319 -9.84 -13.42 19.36
C ASP A 319 -10.53 -13.25 17.99
N GLN A 320 -10.46 -12.05 17.39
CA GLN A 320 -10.95 -11.81 16.03
C GLN A 320 -9.91 -12.13 14.96
N ILE A 321 -8.69 -12.52 15.32
CA ILE A 321 -7.62 -12.79 14.37
C ILE A 321 -7.83 -14.13 13.67
N TYR A 322 -7.73 -14.12 12.34
CA TYR A 322 -7.80 -15.34 11.54
C TYR A 322 -6.46 -16.08 11.57
N ARG A 323 -6.45 -17.32 12.07
CA ARG A 323 -5.24 -18.07 12.43
C ARG A 323 -5.00 -19.32 11.57
N LYS A 324 -5.69 -19.48 10.44
CA LYS A 324 -5.56 -20.63 9.52
C LYS A 324 -4.95 -20.25 8.17
N VAL A 325 -4.45 -21.22 7.42
CA VAL A 325 -3.93 -21.03 6.05
C VAL A 325 -5.07 -21.16 5.05
N GLY A 326 -5.62 -20.03 4.60
CA GLY A 326 -6.72 -20.01 3.64
C GLY A 326 -7.87 -20.96 3.98
N SER A 327 -8.64 -21.37 2.98
CA SER A 327 -9.59 -22.48 3.11
C SER A 327 -9.48 -23.42 1.90
N PRO A 328 -10.04 -24.65 1.97
CA PRO A 328 -10.13 -25.53 0.81
C PRO A 328 -10.83 -24.89 -0.39
N GLU A 329 -11.86 -24.08 -0.14
CA GLU A 329 -12.65 -23.39 -1.16
C GLU A 329 -11.92 -22.16 -1.73
N LEU A 330 -11.10 -21.51 -0.90
CA LEU A 330 -10.37 -20.29 -1.25
C LEU A 330 -8.91 -20.33 -0.75
N PRO A 331 -8.01 -21.02 -1.48
CA PRO A 331 -6.61 -21.12 -1.11
C PRO A 331 -5.91 -19.75 -1.07
N SER A 332 -5.12 -19.49 -0.02
CA SER A 332 -4.47 -18.18 0.16
C SER A 332 -3.47 -17.85 -0.94
N ASN A 333 -2.78 -18.85 -1.49
CA ASN A 333 -1.81 -18.66 -2.55
C ASN A 333 -2.42 -18.08 -3.83
N GLU A 334 -3.65 -18.47 -4.20
CA GLU A 334 -4.31 -17.94 -5.40
C GLU A 334 -4.58 -16.44 -5.26
N LEU A 335 -5.03 -15.98 -4.08
CA LEU A 335 -5.28 -14.56 -3.81
C LEU A 335 -3.98 -13.73 -3.73
N ILE A 336 -2.92 -14.32 -3.17
CA ILE A 336 -1.58 -13.70 -3.16
C ILE A 336 -1.06 -13.53 -4.59
N GLU A 337 -1.13 -14.59 -5.40
CA GLU A 337 -0.71 -14.56 -6.80
C GLU A 337 -1.54 -13.56 -7.61
N TYR A 338 -2.86 -13.49 -7.37
CA TYR A 338 -3.74 -12.54 -8.03
C TYR A 338 -3.23 -11.11 -7.84
N VAL A 339 -2.95 -10.71 -6.59
CA VAL A 339 -2.46 -9.37 -6.26
C VAL A 339 -1.07 -9.12 -6.84
N LEU A 340 -0.12 -10.05 -6.68
CA LEU A 340 1.26 -9.85 -7.15
C LEU A 340 1.43 -9.87 -8.67
N THR A 341 0.45 -10.40 -9.38
CA THR A 341 0.41 -10.37 -10.85
C THR A 341 -0.45 -9.22 -11.36
N THR A 342 -1.08 -8.41 -10.49
CA THR A 342 -1.80 -7.19 -10.92
C THR A 342 -0.77 -6.17 -11.38
N PRO A 343 -0.90 -5.63 -12.61
CA PRO A 343 0.07 -4.71 -13.17
C PRO A 343 0.35 -3.54 -12.22
N GLY A 344 1.63 -3.31 -11.93
CA GLY A 344 2.09 -2.23 -11.08
C GLY A 344 2.34 -2.59 -9.62
N VAL A 345 1.89 -3.74 -9.11
CA VAL A 345 2.20 -4.13 -7.71
C VAL A 345 3.65 -4.60 -7.59
N ASP A 346 4.46 -3.91 -6.77
CA ASP A 346 5.88 -4.21 -6.58
C ASP A 346 6.12 -5.18 -5.41
N THR A 347 5.32 -5.06 -4.35
CA THR A 347 5.31 -5.96 -3.19
C THR A 347 3.92 -6.00 -2.59
N LEU A 348 3.65 -6.93 -1.67
CA LEU A 348 2.45 -6.91 -0.86
C LEU A 348 2.77 -7.18 0.61
N ILE A 349 1.96 -6.66 1.51
CA ILE A 349 2.06 -6.95 2.95
C ILE A 349 0.88 -7.78 3.42
N ILE A 350 1.18 -8.77 4.28
CA ILE A 350 0.16 -9.62 4.90
C ILE A 350 0.40 -9.66 6.40
N GLY A 351 -0.65 -9.35 7.17
CA GLY A 351 -0.66 -9.58 8.62
C GLY A 351 -0.79 -11.07 8.90
N ILE A 352 0.03 -11.57 9.83
CA ILE A 352 0.07 -12.98 10.20
C ILE A 352 -0.68 -13.17 11.52
N GLY A 353 -1.62 -14.12 11.54
CA GLY A 353 -2.35 -14.53 12.73
C GLY A 353 -1.63 -15.62 13.52
N GLN A 354 -1.00 -16.57 12.82
CA GLN A 354 -0.35 -17.74 13.39
C GLN A 354 0.85 -18.19 12.56
N ILE A 355 1.92 -18.58 13.26
CA ILE A 355 3.01 -19.39 12.70
C ILE A 355 3.00 -20.78 13.32
N ASP A 356 3.59 -21.73 12.61
CA ASP A 356 3.68 -23.14 13.02
C ASP A 356 5.04 -23.68 12.54
N ASP A 357 5.53 -24.74 13.18
CA ASP A 357 6.71 -25.50 12.76
C ASP A 357 6.40 -26.38 11.55
N ASP A 358 5.16 -26.84 11.42
CA ASP A 358 4.66 -27.48 10.21
C ASP A 358 4.46 -26.41 9.12
N PRO A 359 5.26 -26.44 8.04
CA PRO A 359 5.18 -25.44 6.98
C PRO A 359 3.84 -25.49 6.22
N LEU A 360 3.06 -26.57 6.33
CA LEU A 360 1.70 -26.66 5.78
C LEU A 360 0.66 -25.90 6.61
N LYS A 361 0.93 -25.70 7.91
CA LYS A 361 0.05 -24.97 8.85
C LYS A 361 0.52 -23.54 9.12
N CYS A 362 1.75 -23.21 8.74
CA CYS A 362 2.32 -21.89 8.97
C CYS A 362 1.85 -20.88 7.90
N GLN A 363 1.05 -19.88 8.29
CA GLN A 363 0.59 -18.83 7.37
C GLN A 363 1.75 -18.08 6.71
N LEU A 364 2.78 -17.71 7.48
CA LEU A 364 3.91 -16.95 6.94
C LEU A 364 4.67 -17.76 5.87
N THR A 365 4.93 -19.04 6.12
CA THR A 365 5.60 -19.92 5.14
C THR A 365 4.73 -20.13 3.90
N GLN A 366 3.44 -20.39 4.06
CA GLN A 366 2.51 -20.57 2.93
C GLN A 366 2.42 -19.32 2.07
N ASN A 367 2.29 -18.16 2.71
CA ASN A 367 2.24 -16.87 2.04
C ASN A 367 3.55 -16.58 1.30
N TYR A 368 4.69 -16.92 1.90
CA TYR A 368 6.01 -16.79 1.29
C TYR A 368 6.10 -17.56 -0.03
N TYR A 369 5.74 -18.84 -0.03
CA TYR A 369 5.76 -19.66 -1.25
C TYR A 369 4.76 -19.17 -2.31
N GLY A 370 3.56 -18.74 -1.90
CA GLY A 370 2.58 -18.12 -2.79
C GLY A 370 3.13 -16.87 -3.48
N ALA A 371 3.89 -16.07 -2.74
CA ALA A 371 4.44 -14.81 -3.21
C ALA A 371 5.62 -14.93 -4.19
N GLN A 372 6.18 -16.12 -4.40
CA GLN A 372 7.30 -16.33 -5.33
C GLN A 372 6.84 -16.39 -6.80
N VAL A 373 6.12 -15.35 -7.26
CA VAL A 373 5.48 -15.28 -8.57
C VAL A 373 6.01 -14.09 -9.39
N LYS A 374 6.27 -14.31 -10.68
CA LYS A 374 6.72 -13.24 -11.58
C LYS A 374 5.57 -12.26 -11.85
N PRO A 375 5.86 -10.97 -12.11
CA PRO A 375 4.87 -10.05 -12.67
C PRO A 375 4.20 -10.65 -13.92
N ASP A 376 2.92 -10.33 -14.12
CA ASP A 376 2.13 -10.72 -15.30
C ASP A 376 2.04 -12.24 -15.60
N ALA A 377 2.43 -13.09 -14.65
CA ALA A 377 2.43 -14.55 -14.82
C ALA A 377 1.01 -15.16 -14.88
N MET A 378 -0.03 -14.40 -14.53
CA MET A 378 -1.40 -14.88 -14.47
C MET A 378 -2.21 -14.44 -15.70
N SER A 379 -2.77 -15.41 -16.42
CA SER A 379 -3.70 -15.16 -17.53
C SER A 379 -5.01 -14.51 -17.06
N GLN A 380 -5.69 -13.79 -17.96
CA GLN A 380 -7.03 -13.23 -17.69
C GLN A 380 -8.07 -14.31 -17.34
N GLU A 381 -8.00 -15.48 -17.96
CA GLU A 381 -8.90 -16.60 -17.63
C GLU A 381 -8.74 -17.05 -16.17
N LYS A 382 -7.47 -17.23 -15.72
CA LYS A 382 -7.18 -17.57 -14.32
C LYS A 382 -7.64 -16.50 -13.35
N ARG A 383 -7.50 -15.21 -13.69
CA ARG A 383 -8.02 -14.09 -12.88
C ARG A 383 -9.52 -14.21 -12.66
N ARG A 384 -10.29 -14.36 -13.74
CA ARG A 384 -11.75 -14.55 -13.70
C ARG A 384 -12.16 -15.79 -12.91
N SER A 385 -11.38 -16.88 -13.02
CA SER A 385 -11.61 -18.08 -12.22
C SER A 385 -11.43 -17.82 -10.73
N ILE A 386 -10.42 -17.04 -10.32
CA ILE A 386 -10.21 -16.66 -8.92
C ILE A 386 -11.33 -15.73 -8.43
N GLU A 387 -11.71 -14.73 -9.23
CA GLU A 387 -12.83 -13.83 -8.92
C GLU A 387 -14.13 -14.60 -8.68
N ALA A 388 -14.47 -15.55 -9.56
CA ALA A 388 -15.65 -16.40 -9.40
C ALA A 388 -15.58 -17.31 -8.16
N LYS A 389 -14.39 -17.85 -7.84
CA LYS A 389 -14.18 -18.62 -6.61
C LYS A 389 -14.36 -17.75 -5.37
N THR A 390 -13.79 -16.54 -5.36
CA THR A 390 -13.98 -15.60 -4.24
C THR A 390 -15.44 -15.24 -4.08
N ALA A 391 -16.15 -14.90 -5.15
CA ALA A 391 -17.57 -14.59 -5.11
C ALA A 391 -18.38 -15.77 -4.54
N LYS A 392 -18.07 -17.00 -4.94
CA LYS A 392 -18.73 -18.21 -4.41
C LYS A 392 -18.42 -18.48 -2.93
N ALA A 393 -17.16 -18.32 -2.51
CA ALA A 393 -16.71 -18.70 -1.17
C ALA A 393 -16.96 -17.61 -0.11
N ALA A 394 -16.83 -16.34 -0.49
CA ALA A 394 -16.85 -15.19 0.42
C ALA A 394 -17.85 -14.10 0.03
N GLY A 395 -18.50 -14.21 -1.13
CA GLY A 395 -19.36 -13.17 -1.68
C GLY A 395 -18.59 -12.01 -2.30
N GLU A 396 -19.35 -11.01 -2.73
CA GLU A 396 -18.88 -9.83 -3.47
C GLU A 396 -18.64 -8.61 -2.56
N ARG A 397 -19.14 -8.64 -1.32
CA ARG A 397 -19.13 -7.50 -0.38
C ARG A 397 -18.02 -7.61 0.69
N THR A 398 -16.82 -8.05 0.28
CA THR A 398 -15.70 -8.26 1.21
C THR A 398 -14.92 -6.99 1.55
N ASN A 399 -15.01 -5.94 0.73
CA ASN A 399 -14.23 -4.72 0.88
C ASN A 399 -15.08 -3.59 1.47
N PHE A 400 -15.56 -3.79 2.70
CA PHE A 400 -16.32 -2.79 3.48
C PHE A 400 -15.57 -1.45 3.71
N PHE A 401 -14.28 -1.42 3.38
CA PHE A 401 -13.38 -0.28 3.52
C PHE A 401 -13.19 0.50 2.21
N GLN A 402 -13.77 0.05 1.09
CA GLN A 402 -13.76 0.72 -0.21
C GLN A 402 -15.11 1.41 -0.49
N LEU A 403 -15.07 2.49 -1.27
CA LEU A 403 -16.28 3.11 -1.81
C LEU A 403 -16.93 2.22 -2.88
N ASP A 404 -18.25 2.31 -3.00
CA ASP A 404 -19.03 1.61 -4.01
C ASP A 404 -18.58 1.97 -5.44
N ASN A 405 -18.85 1.06 -6.37
CA ASN A 405 -18.58 1.29 -7.79
C ASN A 405 -19.35 2.51 -8.32
N VAL A 406 -18.63 3.41 -8.98
CA VAL A 406 -19.18 4.65 -9.58
C VAL A 406 -19.40 4.55 -11.09
N GLY A 407 -19.10 3.40 -11.69
CA GLY A 407 -19.14 3.21 -13.14
C GLY A 407 -18.00 3.94 -13.87
N LEU A 408 -18.03 3.87 -15.21
CA LEU A 408 -17.16 4.66 -16.06
C LEU A 408 -17.67 6.10 -16.01
N THR A 409 -16.80 7.08 -15.72
CA THR A 409 -17.23 8.48 -15.62
C THR A 409 -16.89 9.27 -16.89
N PRO A 410 -17.62 10.36 -17.17
CA PRO A 410 -17.14 11.35 -18.13
C PRO A 410 -15.83 12.00 -17.66
N PRO A 411 -15.12 12.69 -18.56
CA PRO A 411 -13.96 13.50 -18.19
C PRO A 411 -14.36 14.65 -17.26
N ARG A 412 -13.47 15.01 -16.34
CA ARG A 412 -13.72 16.05 -15.33
C ARG A 412 -13.21 17.41 -15.80
N ASP A 413 -13.78 18.49 -15.26
CA ASP A 413 -13.33 19.89 -15.47
C ASP A 413 -13.05 20.27 -16.93
N ILE A 414 -13.97 19.94 -17.83
CA ILE A 414 -13.85 20.29 -19.25
C ILE A 414 -13.89 21.81 -19.39
N LYS A 415 -12.90 22.38 -20.10
CA LYS A 415 -12.80 23.80 -20.41
C LYS A 415 -12.54 23.98 -21.89
N GLN A 416 -13.14 25.03 -22.47
CA GLN A 416 -12.95 25.44 -23.85
C GLN A 416 -12.48 26.89 -23.89
N GLU A 417 -11.40 27.15 -24.62
CA GLU A 417 -10.80 28.47 -24.77
C GLU A 417 -10.43 28.72 -26.24
N THR A 418 -10.63 29.94 -26.73
CA THR A 418 -10.16 30.35 -28.06
C THR A 418 -8.80 31.04 -27.92
N ILE A 419 -7.77 30.45 -28.53
CA ILE A 419 -6.40 30.98 -28.49
C ILE A 419 -5.90 31.11 -29.93
N ASN A 420 -5.58 32.34 -30.36
CA ASN A 420 -5.05 32.65 -31.70
C ASN A 420 -5.90 32.06 -32.85
N GLY A 421 -7.23 32.14 -32.74
CA GLY A 421 -8.16 31.62 -33.76
C GLY A 421 -8.28 30.10 -33.80
N LYS A 422 -7.76 29.39 -32.79
CA LYS A 422 -7.97 27.94 -32.58
C LYS A 422 -8.79 27.70 -31.32
N THR A 423 -9.65 26.70 -31.36
CA THR A 423 -10.36 26.22 -30.18
C THR A 423 -9.48 25.20 -29.46
N LYS A 424 -9.18 25.45 -28.18
CA LYS A 424 -8.48 24.54 -27.28
C LYS A 424 -9.45 23.99 -26.26
N ILE A 425 -9.54 22.67 -26.17
CA ILE A 425 -10.34 21.95 -25.18
C ILE A 425 -9.39 21.25 -24.21
N THR A 426 -9.61 21.42 -22.92
CA THR A 426 -8.83 20.75 -21.86
C THR A 426 -9.72 20.07 -20.85
N TRP A 427 -9.24 18.99 -20.24
CA TRP A 427 -9.99 18.23 -19.23
C TRP A 427 -9.06 17.47 -18.28
N GLN A 428 -9.59 17.15 -17.11
CA GLN A 428 -8.99 16.25 -16.13
C GLN A 428 -9.45 14.80 -16.39
N THR A 429 -8.63 13.83 -16.01
CA THR A 429 -8.92 12.40 -16.25
C THR A 429 -10.27 11.97 -15.67
N ALA A 430 -10.99 11.15 -16.43
CA ALA A 430 -12.10 10.35 -15.93
C ALA A 430 -11.62 9.23 -14.99
N TYR A 431 -12.59 8.57 -14.35
CA TYR A 431 -12.39 7.37 -13.56
C TYR A 431 -12.85 6.12 -14.32
N ALA A 432 -12.02 5.09 -14.28
CA ALA A 432 -12.26 3.79 -14.88
C ALA A 432 -13.18 2.93 -14.00
N ALA A 433 -13.99 2.09 -14.67
CA ALA A 433 -14.76 1.02 -14.04
C ALA A 433 -13.95 -0.29 -14.05
N ALA A 434 -14.62 -1.43 -14.26
CA ALA A 434 -14.00 -2.74 -14.36
C ALA A 434 -13.00 -2.85 -15.52
N ASP A 435 -13.19 -2.07 -16.59
CA ASP A 435 -12.26 -1.96 -17.71
C ASP A 435 -11.48 -0.65 -17.66
N ALA A 436 -10.18 -0.71 -17.97
CA ALA A 436 -9.34 0.48 -18.05
C ALA A 436 -9.83 1.42 -19.16
N ILE A 437 -9.69 2.74 -18.93
CA ILE A 437 -9.95 3.75 -19.97
C ILE A 437 -8.99 3.50 -21.14
N SER A 438 -9.53 3.53 -22.37
CA SER A 438 -8.74 3.46 -23.59
C SER A 438 -8.40 4.85 -24.10
N HIS A 439 -9.40 5.71 -24.29
CA HIS A 439 -9.23 6.99 -24.95
C HIS A 439 -10.40 7.93 -24.66
N TYR A 440 -10.28 9.17 -25.17
CA TYR A 440 -11.33 10.17 -25.23
C TYR A 440 -11.71 10.45 -26.67
N GLU A 441 -13.01 10.51 -26.95
CA GLU A 441 -13.55 11.02 -28.22
C GLU A 441 -13.94 12.48 -28.04
N ILE A 442 -13.59 13.33 -29.01
CA ILE A 442 -13.97 14.74 -29.06
C ILE A 442 -15.03 14.87 -30.14
N LEU A 443 -16.22 15.33 -29.75
CA LEU A 443 -17.36 15.47 -30.64
C LEU A 443 -17.64 16.96 -30.87
N LEU A 444 -17.86 17.33 -32.12
CA LEU A 444 -18.43 18.61 -32.54
C LEU A 444 -19.81 18.32 -33.12
N ASP A 445 -20.87 18.88 -32.53
CA ASP A 445 -22.26 18.67 -32.95
C ASP A 445 -22.59 17.18 -33.20
N ASP A 446 -22.19 16.34 -32.24
CA ASP A 446 -22.35 14.88 -32.20
C ASP A 446 -21.56 14.07 -33.24
N THR A 447 -20.69 14.71 -34.02
CA THR A 447 -19.73 14.05 -34.91
C THR A 447 -18.36 13.96 -34.25
N VAL A 448 -17.73 12.78 -34.26
CA VAL A 448 -16.36 12.61 -33.75
C VAL A 448 -15.38 13.35 -34.66
N VAL A 449 -14.73 14.38 -34.12
CA VAL A 449 -13.72 15.20 -34.81
C VAL A 449 -12.30 14.96 -34.29
N GLY A 450 -12.17 14.22 -33.18
CA GLY A 450 -10.88 13.93 -32.59
C GLY A 450 -10.89 12.74 -31.66
N LYS A 451 -9.70 12.16 -31.47
CA LYS A 451 -9.44 11.10 -30.50
C LYS A 451 -8.15 11.39 -29.75
N VAL A 452 -8.15 11.24 -28.43
CA VAL A 452 -6.97 11.39 -27.58
C VAL A 452 -6.81 10.13 -26.72
N GLU A 453 -5.71 9.39 -26.93
CA GLU A 453 -5.42 8.19 -26.15
C GLU A 453 -5.27 8.49 -24.65
N HIS A 454 -5.79 7.60 -23.81
CA HIS A 454 -5.66 7.74 -22.37
C HIS A 454 -4.25 7.39 -21.93
N ARG A 455 -3.75 8.18 -20.99
CA ARG A 455 -2.54 7.90 -20.20
C ARG A 455 -2.79 8.36 -18.78
N PRO A 456 -2.18 7.74 -17.75
CA PRO A 456 -2.31 8.25 -16.39
C PRO A 456 -1.90 9.73 -16.33
N GLN A 457 -2.81 10.58 -15.86
CA GLN A 457 -2.55 12.00 -15.75
C GLN A 457 -1.73 12.28 -14.50
N VAL A 458 -0.42 12.48 -14.67
CA VAL A 458 0.54 12.59 -13.56
C VAL A 458 0.42 13.86 -12.72
N LEU A 459 -0.12 14.95 -13.29
CA LEU A 459 -0.24 16.26 -12.65
C LEU A 459 -1.55 16.95 -13.03
N LYS A 460 -2.19 17.63 -12.08
CA LYS A 460 -3.39 18.44 -12.37
C LYS A 460 -3.09 19.60 -13.30
N SER A 461 -1.91 20.19 -13.17
CA SER A 461 -1.40 21.29 -14.00
C SER A 461 -1.16 20.91 -15.46
N LYS A 462 -1.18 19.61 -15.78
CA LYS A 462 -1.01 19.07 -17.13
C LYS A 462 -2.27 18.30 -17.56
N PRO A 463 -3.40 19.00 -17.80
CA PRO A 463 -4.63 18.38 -18.27
C PRO A 463 -4.43 17.74 -19.65
N PHE A 464 -5.35 16.85 -20.02
CA PHE A 464 -5.49 16.45 -21.42
C PHE A 464 -5.85 17.67 -22.27
N THR A 465 -5.48 17.65 -23.54
CA THR A 465 -5.67 18.77 -24.44
C THR A 465 -5.98 18.28 -25.86
N PHE A 466 -6.95 18.93 -26.49
CA PHE A 466 -7.24 18.82 -27.91
C PHE A 466 -7.34 20.24 -28.52
N VAL A 467 -6.77 20.44 -29.71
CA VAL A 467 -6.75 21.75 -30.38
C VAL A 467 -7.25 21.58 -31.81
N THR A 468 -8.21 22.41 -32.22
CA THR A 468 -8.79 22.39 -33.56
C THR A 468 -9.03 23.81 -34.10
N HIS A 469 -9.18 23.94 -35.41
CA HIS A 469 -9.63 25.18 -36.07
C HIS A 469 -11.15 25.32 -36.08
N GLU A 470 -11.86 24.24 -35.77
CA GLU A 470 -13.32 24.24 -35.73
C GLU A 470 -13.84 25.01 -34.51
N THR A 471 -15.02 25.60 -34.66
CA THR A 471 -15.71 26.35 -33.63
C THR A 471 -17.10 25.78 -33.45
N GLY A 472 -17.54 25.62 -32.21
CA GLY A 472 -18.88 25.12 -31.90
C GLY A 472 -18.93 24.55 -30.49
N ASN A 473 -19.93 23.72 -30.24
CA ASN A 473 -20.12 23.08 -28.95
C ASN A 473 -19.41 21.72 -28.93
N PHE A 474 -18.32 21.64 -28.17
CA PHE A 474 -17.54 20.42 -28.06
C PHE A 474 -17.98 19.58 -26.86
N LYS A 475 -18.08 18.25 -27.06
CA LYS A 475 -18.20 17.26 -25.99
C LYS A 475 -16.95 16.39 -25.96
N VAL A 476 -16.58 15.92 -24.77
CA VAL A 476 -15.50 14.94 -24.61
C VAL A 476 -16.10 13.71 -23.94
N ILE A 477 -15.98 12.55 -24.58
CA ILE A 477 -16.56 11.28 -24.14
C ILE A 477 -15.43 10.34 -23.73
N THR A 478 -15.55 9.71 -22.57
CA THR A 478 -14.61 8.67 -22.14
C THR A 478 -14.98 7.34 -22.78
N VAL A 479 -14.00 6.60 -23.30
CA VAL A 479 -14.20 5.25 -23.84
C VAL A 479 -13.26 4.26 -23.15
N ASP A 480 -13.81 3.18 -22.59
CA ASP A 480 -13.03 2.10 -21.99
C ASP A 480 -12.58 1.03 -23.00
N LYS A 481 -11.79 0.06 -22.54
CA LYS A 481 -11.28 -1.04 -23.39
C LYS A 481 -12.37 -2.03 -23.85
N ALA A 482 -13.53 -2.04 -23.21
CA ALA A 482 -14.69 -2.83 -23.64
C ALA A 482 -15.58 -2.05 -24.62
N GLY A 483 -15.33 -0.76 -24.83
CA GLY A 483 -16.08 0.12 -25.74
C GLY A 483 -17.27 0.81 -25.09
N HIS A 484 -17.41 0.74 -23.76
CA HIS A 484 -18.41 1.54 -23.06
C HIS A 484 -18.05 3.03 -23.12
N ARG A 485 -19.08 3.88 -23.13
CA ARG A 485 -18.96 5.34 -23.28
C ARG A 485 -19.58 6.04 -22.09
N ALA A 486 -18.95 7.12 -21.61
CA ALA A 486 -19.45 7.95 -20.50
C ALA A 486 -19.23 9.44 -20.76
#